data_AF-A0A946XJ17-F1
#
_entry.id   AF-A0A946XJ17-F1
#
_cell.length_a   1.000
_cell.length_b   1.000
_cell.length_c   1.000
_cell.angle_alpha   90.00
_cell.angle_beta   90.00
_cell.angle_gamma   90.00
#
_symmetry.space_group_name_H-M   'P 1'
#
loop_
_entity.id
_entity.type
_entity.pdbx_description
1 polymer ?
#
loop_
_entity_poly.entity_id
_entity_poly.type
_entity_poly.pdbx_seq_one_letter_code
_entity_poly.pdbx_strand_id
1 'polypeptide(L)'
;MNEEVFSECLERWNRKDNLPFWQELADKHGYTKRRIRYLFTRERKLRNITSYNFVPTESKPKIFITDIETSTFLARLFSRRINGYISHKNVVDDKDYFMISWAGYWLDSDEPEHDVVTPKEALKRDDERICLSLTDVINRADIVIGHNLDAFDVKSFNWRLFVNGLPLPYPYRTIDTLKASRKVFKSTSLALDYFARSMKLPKKLSTEFDLWVQCEEGNEEALAKMDEYCVHDTWIGREVYKEIMPYMKGGVNWGLYTDLKESVCSKCGGKVTILNGENGTERRIMTTGANSYYIYECLKCGHSDRTKESSLTKQQRKNLVT
;
A
#
# COMPACT_ATOMS: atom_id res chain seq x y z
N MET A 1 -22.10 -28.56 9.02
CA MET A 1 -22.93 -27.83 10.01
C MET A 1 -24.37 -28.24 9.73
N ASN A 2 -25.24 -28.35 10.75
CA ASN A 2 -26.63 -28.77 10.52
C ASN A 2 -27.42 -27.66 9.78
N GLU A 3 -28.59 -28.00 9.24
CA GLU A 3 -29.37 -27.10 8.39
C GLU A 3 -29.92 -25.88 9.14
N GLU A 4 -30.29 -26.07 10.41
CA GLU A 4 -30.81 -25.03 11.29
C GLU A 4 -29.76 -23.95 11.56
N VAL A 5 -28.57 -24.34 12.03
CA VAL A 5 -27.46 -23.41 12.29
C VAL A 5 -27.04 -22.71 10.99
N PHE A 6 -27.03 -23.44 9.86
CA PHE A 6 -26.68 -22.86 8.56
C PHE A 6 -27.69 -21.80 8.11
N SER A 7 -28.99 -22.07 8.25
CA SER A 7 -30.07 -21.17 7.86
C SER A 7 -30.06 -19.89 8.69
N GLU A 8 -29.87 -19.99 10.01
CA GLU A 8 -29.78 -18.82 10.88
C GLU A 8 -28.52 -17.99 10.60
N CYS A 9 -27.38 -18.65 10.36
CA CYS A 9 -26.17 -17.96 9.94
C CYS A 9 -26.37 -17.24 8.59
N LEU A 10 -27.05 -17.86 7.64
CA LEU A 10 -27.30 -17.30 6.31
C LEU A 10 -28.27 -16.11 6.36
N GLU A 11 -29.33 -16.20 7.16
CA GLU A 11 -30.28 -15.11 7.36
C GLU A 11 -29.57 -13.89 7.97
N ARG A 12 -28.83 -14.08 9.07
CA ARG A 12 -28.08 -13.00 9.74
C ARG A 12 -27.00 -12.40 8.85
N TRP A 13 -26.33 -13.23 8.06
CA TRP A 13 -25.27 -12.82 7.15
C TRP A 13 -25.76 -12.03 5.92
N ASN A 14 -27.03 -12.17 5.55
CA ASN A 14 -27.66 -11.41 4.46
C ASN A 14 -28.33 -10.09 4.94
N ARG A 15 -28.28 -9.76 6.23
CA ARG A 15 -28.86 -8.52 6.76
C ARG A 15 -28.05 -7.29 6.31
N LYS A 16 -28.75 -6.16 6.13
CA LYS A 16 -28.18 -4.87 5.68
C LYS A 16 -27.77 -3.93 6.84
N ASP A 17 -28.02 -4.34 8.08
CA ASP A 17 -27.82 -3.51 9.29
C ASP A 17 -26.36 -3.50 9.79
N ASN A 18 -25.47 -4.33 9.22
CA ASN A 18 -24.05 -4.47 9.58
C ASN A 18 -23.79 -4.76 11.07
N LEU A 19 -24.79 -5.19 11.84
CA LEU A 19 -24.64 -5.44 13.26
C LEU A 19 -23.82 -6.72 13.53
N PRO A 20 -22.90 -6.72 14.51
CA PRO A 20 -22.13 -7.91 14.85
C PRO A 20 -23.01 -9.03 15.43
N PHE A 21 -23.28 -10.08 14.67
CA PHE A 21 -24.17 -11.18 15.11
C PHE A 21 -23.43 -12.50 15.44
N TRP A 22 -22.14 -12.60 15.12
CA TRP A 22 -21.42 -13.87 15.20
C TRP A 22 -21.18 -14.38 16.62
N GLN A 23 -21.16 -13.49 17.61
CA GLN A 23 -21.05 -13.89 19.02
C GLN A 23 -22.36 -14.48 19.51
N GLU A 24 -23.49 -13.79 19.24
CA GLU A 24 -24.85 -14.27 19.55
C GLU A 24 -25.11 -15.68 19.00
N LEU A 25 -24.81 -15.92 17.72
CA LEU A 25 -25.00 -17.24 17.11
C LEU A 25 -24.03 -18.30 17.65
N ALA A 26 -22.81 -17.90 18.01
CA ALA A 26 -21.83 -18.80 18.60
C ALA A 26 -22.31 -19.30 19.96
N ASP A 27 -22.77 -18.37 20.81
CA ASP A 27 -23.29 -18.68 22.15
C ASP A 27 -24.57 -19.52 22.06
N LYS A 28 -25.49 -19.17 21.15
CA LYS A 28 -26.75 -19.90 20.92
C LYS A 28 -26.53 -21.36 20.50
N HIS A 29 -25.57 -21.60 19.60
CA HIS A 29 -25.36 -22.92 18.99
C HIS A 29 -24.19 -23.70 19.62
N GLY A 30 -23.66 -23.24 20.75
CA GLY A 30 -22.58 -23.93 21.47
C GLY A 30 -21.26 -23.99 20.71
N TYR A 31 -20.97 -23.00 19.87
CA TYR A 31 -19.72 -22.88 19.13
C TYR A 31 -18.86 -21.74 19.66
N THR A 32 -17.56 -21.77 19.36
CA THR A 32 -16.78 -20.53 19.41
C THR A 32 -17.07 -19.67 18.18
N LYS A 33 -16.98 -18.34 18.32
CA LYS A 33 -17.14 -17.37 17.21
C LYS A 33 -16.31 -17.73 15.98
N ARG A 34 -15.09 -18.25 16.18
CA ARG A 34 -14.21 -18.73 15.11
C ARG A 34 -14.74 -20.01 14.45
N ARG A 35 -15.24 -20.96 15.24
CA ARG A 35 -15.69 -22.27 14.76
C ARG A 35 -16.98 -22.17 13.93
N ILE A 36 -17.97 -21.41 14.39
CA ILE A 36 -19.24 -21.24 13.66
C ILE A 36 -19.03 -20.54 12.32
N ARG A 37 -18.19 -19.49 12.28
CA ARG A 37 -17.78 -18.80 11.04
C ARG A 37 -17.08 -19.73 10.05
N TYR A 38 -16.15 -20.54 10.53
CA TYR A 38 -15.43 -21.51 9.69
C TYR A 38 -16.40 -22.53 9.07
N LEU A 39 -17.27 -23.12 9.88
CA LEU A 39 -18.24 -24.11 9.43
C LEU A 39 -19.27 -23.52 8.45
N PHE A 40 -19.80 -22.33 8.74
CA PHE A 40 -20.70 -21.61 7.84
C PHE A 40 -20.04 -21.31 6.49
N THR A 41 -18.81 -20.78 6.51
CA THR A 41 -18.05 -20.47 5.28
C THR A 41 -17.83 -21.71 4.42
N ARG A 42 -17.53 -22.86 5.05
CA ARG A 42 -17.30 -24.13 4.35
C ARG A 42 -18.58 -24.67 3.73
N GLU A 43 -19.68 -24.74 4.49
CA GLU A 43 -20.99 -25.18 3.98
C GLU A 43 -21.50 -24.28 2.86
N ARG A 44 -21.36 -22.97 3.01
CA ARG A 44 -21.76 -21.99 2.02
C ARG A 44 -21.06 -22.21 0.66
N LYS A 45 -19.76 -22.50 0.70
CA LYS A 45 -18.96 -22.84 -0.50
C LYS A 45 -19.41 -24.15 -1.12
N LEU A 46 -19.65 -25.19 -0.31
CA LEU A 46 -20.17 -26.48 -0.79
C LEU A 46 -21.53 -26.33 -1.48
N ARG A 47 -22.35 -25.38 -1.03
CA ARG A 47 -23.68 -25.08 -1.59
C ARG A 47 -23.68 -24.06 -2.72
N ASN A 48 -22.50 -23.60 -3.19
CA ASN A 48 -22.36 -22.53 -4.19
C ASN A 48 -23.11 -21.22 -3.84
N ILE A 49 -23.34 -20.96 -2.56
CA ILE A 49 -24.01 -19.74 -2.10
C ILE A 49 -22.96 -18.62 -2.00
N THR A 50 -22.81 -17.83 -3.05
CA THR A 50 -21.82 -16.75 -3.05
C THR A 50 -22.40 -15.50 -2.36
N SER A 51 -21.66 -14.91 -1.43
CA SER A 51 -21.82 -13.46 -1.18
C SER A 51 -20.98 -12.85 -2.25
N TYR A 52 -21.64 -12.38 -3.28
CA TYR A 52 -21.53 -10.98 -3.64
C TYR A 52 -22.36 -10.84 -4.91
N ASN A 53 -23.46 -10.09 -4.81
CA ASN A 53 -23.55 -9.00 -5.76
C ASN A 53 -22.31 -8.16 -5.48
N PHE A 54 -21.31 -8.25 -6.34
CA PHE A 54 -20.32 -7.19 -6.45
C PHE A 54 -21.12 -5.96 -6.83
N VAL A 55 -21.50 -5.22 -5.81
CA VAL A 55 -21.82 -3.82 -5.93
C VAL A 55 -20.44 -3.18 -5.98
N PRO A 56 -19.97 -2.70 -7.13
CA PRO A 56 -18.80 -1.81 -7.14
C PRO A 56 -19.13 -0.73 -6.13
N THR A 57 -18.35 -0.61 -5.07
CA THR A 57 -18.45 0.58 -4.23
C THR A 57 -18.15 1.75 -5.17
N GLU A 58 -19.07 2.71 -5.28
CA GLU A 58 -18.92 3.93 -6.09
C GLU A 58 -17.74 4.82 -5.62
N SER A 59 -16.87 4.30 -4.75
CA SER A 59 -15.75 4.99 -4.17
C SER A 59 -14.47 4.69 -4.93
N LYS A 60 -13.80 5.76 -5.36
CA LYS A 60 -12.39 5.76 -5.77
C LYS A 60 -11.54 4.94 -4.78
N PRO A 61 -10.48 4.28 -5.25
CA PRO A 61 -9.59 3.53 -4.35
C PRO A 61 -9.01 4.48 -3.31
N LYS A 62 -9.06 4.07 -2.03
CA LYS A 62 -8.41 4.80 -0.94
C LYS A 62 -6.93 4.44 -0.94
N ILE A 63 -6.13 5.35 -1.51
CA ILE A 63 -4.69 5.16 -1.69
C ILE A 63 -3.96 6.06 -0.70
N PHE A 64 -3.17 5.45 0.17
CA PHE A 64 -2.36 6.14 1.16
C PHE A 64 -0.88 5.99 0.81
N ILE A 65 -0.14 7.10 0.82
CA ILE A 65 1.31 7.11 0.64
C ILE A 65 1.91 7.41 2.00
N THR A 66 2.88 6.63 2.45
CA THR A 66 3.45 6.76 3.80
C THR A 66 4.94 6.49 3.81
N ASP A 67 5.60 7.05 4.81
CA ASP A 67 6.98 6.84 5.19
C ASP A 67 7.06 6.79 6.73
N ILE A 68 8.01 6.05 7.28
CA ILE A 68 8.27 6.01 8.71
C ILE A 68 9.72 6.37 9.02
N GLU A 69 9.91 7.02 10.16
CA GLU A 69 11.22 7.28 10.74
C GLU A 69 11.44 6.42 11.98
N THR A 70 12.57 5.72 12.04
CA THR A 70 12.92 4.83 13.15
C THR A 70 14.19 5.30 13.85
N SER A 71 14.30 4.99 15.14
CA SER A 71 15.51 5.21 15.91
C SER A 71 16.68 4.36 15.39
N THR A 72 17.87 4.69 15.85
CA THR A 72 19.08 3.94 15.51
C THR A 72 19.19 2.63 16.30
N PHE A 73 20.00 1.69 15.79
CA PHE A 73 20.48 0.55 16.57
C PHE A 73 21.71 0.96 17.37
N LEU A 74 21.67 0.76 18.69
CA LEU A 74 22.83 1.00 19.54
C LEU A 74 23.68 -0.27 19.67
N ALA A 75 24.92 -0.24 19.19
CA ALA A 75 25.84 -1.37 19.29
C ALA A 75 27.15 -1.00 20.00
N ARG A 76 27.66 -1.92 20.84
CA ARG A 76 29.00 -1.81 21.47
C ARG A 76 30.01 -2.62 20.67
N LEU A 77 31.10 -1.96 20.27
CA LEU A 77 32.06 -2.49 19.31
C LEU A 77 33.48 -2.36 19.87
N PHE A 78 34.28 -3.44 19.75
CA PHE A 78 35.68 -3.43 20.18
C PHE A 78 36.64 -2.79 19.17
N SER A 79 36.23 -2.68 17.90
CA SER A 79 37.03 -2.08 16.83
C SER A 79 36.18 -1.09 16.05
N ARG A 80 36.78 0.07 15.74
CA ARG A 80 36.18 1.06 14.82
C ARG A 80 36.14 0.58 13.37
N ARG A 81 37.05 -0.34 12.98
CA ARG A 81 37.05 -0.96 11.66
C ARG A 81 36.23 -2.24 11.71
N ILE A 82 35.09 -2.23 11.03
CA ILE A 82 34.17 -3.37 10.94
C ILE A 82 33.84 -3.58 9.48
N ASN A 83 33.97 -4.81 9.01
CA ASN A 83 33.49 -5.24 7.71
C ASN A 83 32.32 -6.22 7.94
N GLY A 84 31.13 -5.88 7.45
CA GLY A 84 29.98 -6.80 7.41
C GLY A 84 28.94 -6.63 8.52
N TYR A 85 28.20 -7.72 8.77
CA TYR A 85 27.04 -7.78 9.66
C TYR A 85 27.41 -7.64 11.14
N ILE A 86 26.68 -6.80 11.88
CA ILE A 86 26.80 -6.69 13.34
C ILE A 86 25.85 -7.71 13.97
N SER A 87 26.41 -8.64 14.74
CA SER A 87 25.63 -9.64 15.49
C SER A 87 24.69 -8.97 16.49
N HIS A 88 23.47 -9.50 16.63
CA HIS A 88 22.50 -9.03 17.64
C HIS A 88 23.07 -9.02 19.06
N LYS A 89 24.02 -9.92 19.38
CA LYS A 89 24.71 -9.96 20.68
C LYS A 89 25.57 -8.73 21.00
N ASN A 90 25.90 -7.94 19.98
CA ASN A 90 26.66 -6.70 20.14
C ASN A 90 25.74 -5.48 20.15
N VAL A 91 24.45 -5.66 19.84
CA VAL A 91 23.42 -4.65 20.07
C VAL A 91 23.17 -4.62 21.58
N VAL A 92 23.01 -3.42 22.14
CA VAL A 92 22.79 -3.25 23.57
C VAL A 92 21.46 -3.92 23.92
N ASP A 93 21.54 -5.04 24.65
CA ASP A 93 20.55 -6.14 24.79
C ASP A 93 19.13 -5.72 25.23
N ASP A 94 18.92 -4.48 25.66
CA ASP A 94 17.66 -3.93 26.16
C ASP A 94 17.06 -2.80 25.31
N LYS A 95 17.75 -2.33 24.25
CA LYS A 95 17.31 -1.18 23.45
C LYS A 95 17.23 -1.52 21.97
N ASP A 96 16.22 -2.30 21.60
CA ASP A 96 15.82 -2.42 20.19
C ASP A 96 15.37 -1.06 19.64
N TYR A 97 15.37 -0.91 18.31
CA TYR A 97 14.87 0.31 17.69
C TYR A 97 13.35 0.47 17.91
N PHE A 98 12.88 1.71 17.90
CA PHE A 98 11.48 2.08 17.95
C PHE A 98 11.13 3.04 16.81
N MET A 99 9.86 3.15 16.45
CA MET A 99 9.37 4.14 15.50
C MET A 99 9.35 5.51 16.19
N ILE A 100 9.96 6.53 15.58
CA ILE A 100 9.96 7.90 16.08
C ILE A 100 8.76 8.66 15.52
N SER A 101 8.52 8.53 14.20
CA SER A 101 7.49 9.27 13.48
C SER A 101 6.95 8.43 12.33
N TRP A 102 5.71 8.70 11.94
CA TRP A 102 5.21 8.34 10.61
C TRP A 102 4.48 9.52 10.02
N ALA A 103 4.48 9.61 8.69
CA ALA A 103 3.69 10.59 7.97
C ALA A 103 3.07 9.94 6.74
N GLY A 104 2.03 10.58 6.23
CA GLY A 104 1.29 10.06 5.11
C GLY A 104 0.34 11.04 4.45
N TYR A 105 0.03 10.77 3.20
CA TYR A 105 -0.94 11.52 2.42
C TYR A 105 -1.91 10.55 1.75
N TRP A 106 -3.20 10.86 1.84
CA TRP A 106 -4.16 10.31 0.89
C TRP A 106 -3.89 10.89 -0.50
N LEU A 107 -3.95 10.06 -1.55
CA LEU A 107 -3.58 10.49 -2.90
C LEU A 107 -4.46 11.65 -3.43
N ASP A 108 -5.67 11.80 -2.88
CA ASP A 108 -6.65 12.84 -3.20
C ASP A 108 -6.77 13.95 -2.14
N SER A 109 -5.86 13.99 -1.15
CA SER A 109 -5.77 15.03 -0.12
C SER A 109 -4.41 15.72 -0.15
N ASP A 110 -4.39 17.04 0.08
CA ASP A 110 -3.17 17.80 0.35
C ASP A 110 -2.87 17.96 1.84
N GLU A 111 -3.78 17.57 2.72
CA GLU A 111 -3.56 17.53 4.15
C GLU A 111 -2.81 16.25 4.55
N PRO A 112 -1.67 16.35 5.26
CA PRO A 112 -0.98 15.18 5.80
C PRO A 112 -1.75 14.57 6.98
N GLU A 113 -1.66 13.26 7.13
CA GLU A 113 -1.85 12.58 8.40
C GLU A 113 -0.47 12.15 8.92
N HIS A 114 -0.16 12.41 10.18
CA HIS A 114 1.15 12.13 10.76
C HIS A 114 1.05 11.97 12.28
N ASP A 115 2.06 11.35 12.88
CA ASP A 115 2.21 11.23 14.32
C ASP A 115 3.69 11.07 14.69
N VAL A 116 4.07 11.59 15.86
CA VAL A 116 5.42 11.53 16.40
C VAL A 116 5.37 11.19 17.88
N VAL A 117 6.35 10.45 18.38
CA VAL A 117 6.46 10.17 19.82
C VAL A 117 6.60 11.46 20.63
N THR A 118 6.09 11.47 21.85
CA THR A 118 6.35 12.52 22.84
C THR A 118 7.75 12.37 23.45
N PRO A 119 8.32 13.42 24.08
CA PRO A 119 9.58 13.31 24.84
C PRO A 119 9.64 12.13 25.81
N LYS A 120 8.52 11.87 26.53
CA LYS A 120 8.44 10.78 27.51
C LYS A 120 8.41 9.40 26.84
N GLU A 121 7.69 9.28 25.73
CA GLU A 121 7.63 8.05 24.92
C GLU A 121 9.01 7.76 24.30
N ALA A 122 9.68 8.77 23.73
CA ALA A 122 11.02 8.64 23.16
C ALA A 122 12.05 8.15 24.18
N LEU A 123 12.12 8.77 25.36
CA LEU A 123 13.02 8.36 26.45
C LEU A 123 12.75 6.92 26.93
N LYS A 124 11.50 6.48 26.86
CA LYS A 124 11.09 5.11 27.19
C LYS A 124 11.19 4.15 26.01
N ARG A 125 11.45 4.64 24.79
CA ARG A 125 11.39 3.90 23.52
C ARG A 125 10.03 3.21 23.32
N ASP A 126 8.98 3.89 23.72
CA ASP A 126 7.59 3.41 23.69
C ASP A 126 6.87 4.04 22.51
N ASP A 127 6.69 3.26 21.44
CA ASP A 127 6.04 3.67 20.20
C ASP A 127 4.65 3.04 20.01
N GLU A 128 4.06 2.46 21.06
CA GLU A 128 2.77 1.76 20.98
C GLU A 128 1.67 2.68 20.44
N ARG A 129 1.59 3.91 20.96
CA ARG A 129 0.58 4.90 20.54
C ARG A 129 0.68 5.22 19.06
N ILE A 130 1.88 5.51 18.56
CA ILE A 130 2.06 5.91 17.15
C ILE A 130 1.92 4.69 16.21
N CYS A 131 2.25 3.49 16.68
CA CYS A 131 1.96 2.26 15.95
C CYS A 131 0.45 2.03 15.80
N LEU A 132 -0.32 2.29 16.86
CA LEU A 132 -1.79 2.22 16.84
C LEU A 132 -2.38 3.27 15.89
N SER A 133 -1.87 4.51 15.90
CA SER A 133 -2.37 5.55 15.02
C SER A 133 -2.12 5.21 13.54
N LEU A 134 -0.92 4.74 13.17
CA LEU A 134 -0.64 4.26 11.81
C LEU A 134 -1.51 3.04 11.43
N THR A 135 -1.78 2.13 12.38
CA THR A 135 -2.67 0.98 12.15
C THR A 135 -4.08 1.42 11.76
N ASP A 136 -4.63 2.44 12.42
CA ASP A 136 -5.94 3.00 12.07
C ASP A 136 -5.98 3.54 10.64
N VAL A 137 -4.96 4.31 10.24
CA VAL A 137 -4.88 4.87 8.89
C VAL A 137 -4.77 3.77 7.83
N ILE A 138 -3.89 2.79 8.04
CA ILE A 138 -3.70 1.67 7.11
C ILE A 138 -4.99 0.83 6.99
N ASN A 139 -5.74 0.63 8.07
CA ASN A 139 -7.02 -0.09 8.02
C ASN A 139 -8.08 0.62 7.17
N ARG A 140 -7.95 1.93 6.93
CA ARG A 140 -8.82 2.70 6.04
C ARG A 140 -8.37 2.64 4.58
N ALA A 141 -7.15 2.17 4.28
CA ALA A 141 -6.56 2.17 2.96
C ALA A 141 -6.80 0.85 2.21
N ASP A 142 -7.14 0.94 0.92
CA ASP A 142 -7.13 -0.21 0.01
C ASP A 142 -5.70 -0.54 -0.43
N ILE A 143 -4.89 0.51 -0.60
CA ILE A 143 -3.55 0.46 -1.16
C ILE A 143 -2.64 1.39 -0.38
N VAL A 144 -1.51 0.86 0.08
CA VAL A 144 -0.43 1.62 0.71
C VAL A 144 0.76 1.72 -0.25
N ILE A 145 1.33 2.90 -0.37
CA ILE A 145 2.42 3.22 -1.29
C ILE A 145 3.57 3.83 -0.50
N GLY A 146 4.80 3.54 -0.90
CA GLY A 146 5.98 4.21 -0.34
C GLY A 146 7.21 3.92 -1.19
N HIS A 147 8.36 4.44 -0.75
CA HIS A 147 9.64 4.24 -1.43
C HIS A 147 10.51 3.29 -0.62
N ASN A 148 10.81 2.09 -1.16
CA ASN A 148 11.41 0.99 -0.38
C ASN A 148 10.50 0.42 0.73
N LEU A 149 9.20 0.78 0.69
CA LEU A 149 8.14 0.41 1.63
C LEU A 149 8.16 -1.06 2.06
N ASP A 150 8.20 -1.99 1.10
CA ASP A 150 8.07 -3.41 1.39
C ASP A 150 9.30 -3.99 2.11
N ALA A 151 10.46 -3.37 1.93
CA ALA A 151 11.72 -3.87 2.44
C ALA A 151 12.09 -3.23 3.79
N PHE A 152 11.60 -2.02 4.04
CA PHE A 152 11.85 -1.27 5.27
C PHE A 152 10.55 -1.08 6.06
N ASP A 153 9.72 -0.11 5.69
CA ASP A 153 8.58 0.39 6.46
C ASP A 153 7.64 -0.72 6.92
N VAL A 154 7.13 -1.54 6.00
CA VAL A 154 6.17 -2.62 6.31
C VAL A 154 6.79 -3.64 7.27
N LYS A 155 8.08 -3.93 7.13
CA LYS A 155 8.75 -4.91 8.00
C LYS A 155 9.03 -4.33 9.38
N SER A 156 9.53 -3.09 9.42
CA SER A 156 9.80 -2.34 10.63
C SER A 156 8.51 -2.15 11.43
N PHE A 157 7.44 -1.68 10.78
CA PHE A 157 6.13 -1.51 11.39
C PHE A 157 5.55 -2.82 11.92
N ASN A 158 5.54 -3.90 11.13
CA ASN A 158 5.06 -5.20 11.61
C ASN A 158 5.87 -5.73 12.80
N TRP A 159 7.19 -5.48 12.83
CA TRP A 159 8.04 -5.83 13.96
C TRP A 159 7.67 -5.02 15.21
N ARG A 160 7.48 -3.70 15.08
CA ARG A 160 7.07 -2.85 16.21
C ARG A 160 5.67 -3.20 16.73
N LEU A 161 4.72 -3.53 15.85
CA LEU A 161 3.43 -4.08 16.27
C LEU A 161 3.60 -5.37 17.09
N PHE A 162 4.47 -6.28 16.65
CA PHE A 162 4.77 -7.50 17.39
C PHE A 162 5.39 -7.23 18.77
N VAL A 163 6.38 -6.33 18.84
CA VAL A 163 7.03 -5.94 20.10
C VAL A 163 6.03 -5.32 21.08
N ASN A 164 5.11 -4.49 20.58
CA ASN A 164 4.09 -3.82 21.39
C ASN A 164 2.85 -4.71 21.67
N GLY A 165 2.82 -5.96 21.19
CA GLY A 165 1.68 -6.85 21.38
C GLY A 165 0.40 -6.45 20.63
N LEU A 166 0.55 -5.64 19.57
CA LEU A 166 -0.54 -5.11 18.76
C LEU A 166 -0.88 -6.03 17.57
N PRO A 167 -2.15 -6.08 17.14
CA PRO A 167 -2.55 -6.85 15.97
C PRO A 167 -2.04 -6.20 14.68
N LEU A 168 -1.79 -7.04 13.67
CA LEU A 168 -1.56 -6.54 12.32
C LEU A 168 -2.81 -5.84 11.76
N PRO A 169 -2.65 -4.81 10.92
CA PRO A 169 -3.75 -4.23 10.16
C PRO A 169 -4.44 -5.27 9.25
N TYR A 170 -5.64 -4.93 8.78
CA TYR A 170 -6.35 -5.74 7.79
C TYR A 170 -5.53 -5.92 6.50
N PRO A 171 -5.73 -7.00 5.74
CA PRO A 171 -4.99 -7.20 4.50
C PRO A 171 -5.17 -6.02 3.52
N TYR A 172 -4.07 -5.37 3.16
CA TYR A 172 -4.00 -4.29 2.17
C TYR A 172 -3.00 -4.64 1.08
N ARG A 173 -3.05 -3.91 -0.03
CA ARG A 173 -2.08 -4.06 -1.12
C ARG A 173 -0.96 -3.03 -0.99
N THR A 174 0.28 -3.43 -1.23
CA THR A 174 1.41 -2.49 -1.31
C THR A 174 1.80 -2.13 -2.73
N ILE A 175 2.31 -0.91 -2.92
CA ILE A 175 3.05 -0.48 -4.10
C ILE A 175 4.35 0.18 -3.66
N ASP A 176 5.46 -0.54 -3.84
CA ASP A 176 6.79 -0.02 -3.59
C ASP A 176 7.35 0.65 -4.87
N THR A 177 7.54 1.97 -4.80
CA THR A 177 8.02 2.78 -5.92
C THR A 177 9.45 2.47 -6.30
N LEU A 178 10.33 2.13 -5.35
CA LEU A 178 11.71 1.73 -5.64
C LEU A 178 11.72 0.42 -6.44
N LYS A 179 10.93 -0.57 -6.01
CA LYS A 179 10.79 -1.84 -6.74
C LYS A 179 10.17 -1.65 -8.11
N ALA A 180 9.19 -0.76 -8.25
CA ALA A 180 8.57 -0.47 -9.54
C ALA A 180 9.56 0.22 -10.49
N SER A 181 10.29 1.22 -9.99
CA SER A 181 11.32 1.96 -10.72
C SER A 181 12.44 1.05 -11.23
N ARG A 182 12.91 0.08 -10.43
CA ARG A 182 13.91 -0.93 -10.84
C ARG A 182 13.50 -1.74 -12.08
N LYS A 183 12.20 -1.89 -12.36
CA LYS A 183 11.70 -2.66 -13.51
C LYS A 183 11.66 -1.88 -14.81
N VAL A 184 11.77 -0.55 -14.75
CA VAL A 184 11.48 0.35 -15.88
C VAL A 184 12.55 1.40 -16.14
N PHE A 185 13.33 1.81 -15.14
CA PHE A 185 14.34 2.85 -15.28
C PHE A 185 15.78 2.31 -15.15
N LYS A 186 16.68 2.91 -15.93
CA LYS A 186 18.14 2.75 -15.83
C LYS A 186 18.77 4.13 -15.58
N SER A 187 18.49 4.71 -14.42
CA SER A 187 19.04 6.00 -13.97
C SER A 187 20.34 5.83 -13.18
N THR A 188 21.05 6.93 -12.94
CA THR A 188 22.27 6.97 -12.10
C THR A 188 22.00 6.52 -10.66
N SER A 189 20.84 6.89 -10.12
CA SER A 189 20.34 6.41 -8.83
C SER A 189 18.82 6.26 -8.88
N LEU A 190 18.29 5.34 -8.08
CA LEU A 190 16.85 5.15 -7.88
C LEU A 190 16.39 5.62 -6.50
N ALA A 191 17.26 6.28 -5.73
CA ALA A 191 16.89 6.88 -4.46
C ALA A 191 15.87 8.01 -4.67
N LEU A 192 14.98 8.20 -3.70
CA LEU A 192 13.93 9.22 -3.74
C LEU A 192 14.48 10.63 -4.04
N ASP A 193 15.58 11.02 -3.37
CA ASP A 193 16.26 12.30 -3.59
C ASP A 193 16.70 12.50 -5.05
N TYR A 194 17.13 11.43 -5.73
CA TYR A 194 17.54 11.53 -7.13
C TYR A 194 16.34 11.82 -8.05
N PHE A 195 15.19 11.19 -7.79
CA PHE A 195 13.94 11.50 -8.50
C PHE A 195 13.50 12.94 -8.22
N ALA A 196 13.47 13.34 -6.96
CA ALA A 196 13.06 14.69 -6.55
C ALA A 196 13.89 15.78 -7.24
N ARG A 197 15.22 15.61 -7.26
CA ARG A 197 16.13 16.52 -7.99
C ARG A 197 15.89 16.50 -9.50
N SER A 198 15.68 15.34 -10.09
CA SER A 198 15.42 15.20 -11.53
C SER A 198 14.12 15.89 -11.95
N MET A 199 13.12 15.88 -11.07
CA MET A 199 11.81 16.52 -11.26
C MET A 199 11.79 18.01 -10.85
N LYS A 200 12.91 18.55 -10.35
CA LYS A 200 13.02 19.91 -9.81
C LYS A 200 12.01 20.21 -8.70
N LEU A 201 11.68 19.19 -7.90
CA LEU A 201 10.90 19.37 -6.69
C LEU A 201 11.68 20.22 -5.66
N PRO A 202 10.99 20.87 -4.71
CA PRO A 202 11.63 21.51 -3.57
C PRO A 202 12.70 20.62 -2.95
N LYS A 203 13.82 21.23 -2.54
CA LYS A 203 14.91 20.47 -1.94
C LYS A 203 14.39 19.73 -0.70
N LYS A 204 14.87 18.50 -0.53
CA LYS A 204 14.72 17.76 0.71
C LYS A 204 15.31 18.58 1.85
N LEU A 205 14.63 18.59 3.00
CA LEU A 205 15.15 19.23 4.20
C LEU A 205 16.46 18.54 4.58
N SER A 206 17.54 19.31 4.72
CA SER A 206 18.83 18.74 5.12
C SER A 206 18.75 18.30 6.57
N THR A 207 19.01 17.02 6.81
CA THR A 207 19.10 16.46 8.15
C THR A 207 20.51 15.92 8.39
N GLU A 208 20.93 16.02 9.64
CA GLU A 208 22.15 15.40 10.12
C GLU A 208 21.76 14.25 11.04
N PHE A 209 22.64 13.25 11.14
CA PHE A 209 22.45 12.10 12.02
C PHE A 209 22.13 12.51 13.47
N ASP A 210 22.63 13.67 13.89
CA ASP A 210 22.36 14.28 15.19
C ASP A 210 20.87 14.48 15.50
N LEU A 211 20.03 14.70 14.48
CA LEU A 211 18.58 14.83 14.66
C LEU A 211 17.97 13.56 15.28
N TRP A 212 18.37 12.38 14.82
CA TRP A 212 17.86 11.10 15.37
C TRP A 212 18.33 10.92 16.81
N VAL A 213 19.58 11.27 17.13
CA VAL A 213 20.10 11.19 18.51
C VAL A 213 19.30 12.08 19.45
N GLN A 214 19.07 13.34 19.07
CA GLN A 214 18.28 14.28 19.87
C GLN A 214 16.81 13.80 20.05
N CYS A 215 16.22 13.18 19.02
CA CYS A 215 14.90 12.58 19.14
C CYS A 215 14.89 11.44 20.17
N GLU A 216 15.89 10.55 20.14
CA GLU A 216 16.04 9.46 21.11
C GLU A 216 16.25 9.95 22.55
N GLU A 217 16.79 11.15 22.73
CA GLU A 217 16.95 11.84 24.03
C GLU A 217 15.68 12.58 24.48
N GLY A 218 14.61 12.54 23.69
CA GLY A 218 13.33 13.19 24.00
C GLY A 218 13.37 14.71 23.85
N ASN A 219 14.27 15.25 23.03
CA ASN A 219 14.29 16.69 22.73
C ASN A 219 13.03 17.06 21.93
N GLU A 220 12.20 17.94 22.49
CA GLU A 220 10.90 18.33 21.91
C GLU A 220 11.04 19.07 20.57
N GLU A 221 12.03 19.97 20.43
CA GLU A 221 12.29 20.69 19.18
C GLU A 221 12.79 19.73 18.08
N ALA A 222 13.63 18.76 18.45
CA ALA A 222 14.10 17.74 17.54
C ALA A 222 12.97 16.82 17.06
N LEU A 223 12.06 16.42 17.96
CA LEU A 223 10.89 15.61 17.61
C LEU A 223 9.95 16.37 16.68
N ALA A 224 9.68 17.66 16.94
CA ALA A 224 8.89 18.51 16.04
C ALA A 224 9.54 18.65 14.66
N LYS A 225 10.87 18.80 14.62
CA LYS A 225 11.63 18.86 13.37
C LYS A 225 11.63 17.51 12.62
N MET A 226 11.66 16.39 13.34
CA MET A 226 11.55 15.05 12.75
C MET A 226 10.18 14.82 12.11
N ASP A 227 9.12 15.27 12.77
CA ASP A 227 7.76 15.21 12.25
C ASP A 227 7.62 16.03 10.96
N GLU A 228 8.08 17.28 10.95
CA GLU A 228 8.12 18.12 9.74
C GLU A 228 8.94 17.47 8.61
N TYR A 229 10.09 16.90 8.95
CA TYR A 229 10.94 16.19 8.00
C TYR A 229 10.23 14.98 7.38
N CYS A 230 9.60 14.12 8.20
CA CYS A 230 8.87 12.95 7.75
C CYS A 230 7.69 13.33 6.84
N VAL A 231 6.94 14.37 7.21
CA VAL A 231 5.86 14.94 6.40
C VAL A 231 6.38 15.42 5.03
N HIS A 232 7.46 16.20 5.01
CA HIS A 232 8.04 16.71 3.76
C HIS A 232 8.59 15.60 2.85
N ASP A 233 9.27 14.61 3.43
CA ASP A 233 9.80 13.47 2.67
C ASP A 233 8.68 12.61 2.08
N THR A 234 7.62 12.38 2.84
CA THR A 234 6.42 11.68 2.36
C THR A 234 5.75 12.46 1.23
N TRP A 235 5.66 13.80 1.33
CA TRP A 235 5.14 14.65 0.26
C TRP A 235 5.97 14.52 -1.02
N ILE A 236 7.31 14.54 -0.91
CA ILE A 236 8.20 14.26 -2.05
C ILE A 236 7.91 12.88 -2.63
N GLY A 237 7.76 11.87 -1.77
CA GLY A 237 7.37 10.50 -2.15
C GLY A 237 6.09 10.44 -2.97
N ARG A 238 5.07 11.20 -2.56
CA ARG A 238 3.78 11.32 -3.25
C ARG A 238 3.92 11.97 -4.63
N GLU A 239 4.65 13.07 -4.73
CA GLU A 239 4.85 13.75 -6.02
C GLU A 239 5.68 12.89 -6.98
N VAL A 240 6.74 12.25 -6.50
CA VAL A 240 7.51 11.27 -7.29
C VAL A 240 6.61 10.14 -7.77
N TYR A 241 5.74 9.59 -6.91
CA TYR A 241 4.80 8.54 -7.31
C TYR A 241 3.88 8.99 -8.46
N LYS A 242 3.29 10.19 -8.36
CA LYS A 242 2.40 10.75 -9.40
C LYS A 242 3.11 10.87 -10.75
N GLU A 243 4.39 11.24 -10.75
CA GLU A 243 5.18 11.39 -11.98
C GLU A 243 5.62 10.04 -12.57
N ILE A 244 5.99 9.06 -11.75
CA ILE A 244 6.48 7.77 -12.26
C ILE A 244 5.36 6.77 -12.57
N MET A 245 4.17 6.90 -11.97
CA MET A 245 3.07 5.94 -12.14
C MET A 245 2.71 5.62 -13.60
N PRO A 246 2.80 6.56 -14.58
CA PRO A 246 2.50 6.27 -15.98
C PRO A 246 3.51 5.29 -16.60
N TYR A 247 4.73 5.23 -16.08
CA TYR A 247 5.81 4.38 -16.57
C TYR A 247 5.82 3.00 -15.90
N MET A 248 5.23 2.88 -14.71
CA MET A 248 5.31 1.67 -13.90
C MET A 248 4.65 0.46 -14.58
N LYS A 249 5.33 -0.70 -14.54
CA LYS A 249 4.73 -2.00 -14.88
C LYS A 249 3.90 -2.50 -13.71
N GLY A 250 2.59 -2.64 -13.90
CA GLY A 250 1.64 -2.89 -12.81
C GLY A 250 1.38 -1.63 -11.97
N GLY A 251 0.68 -1.77 -10.86
CA GLY A 251 0.22 -0.64 -10.04
C GLY A 251 -1.26 -0.76 -9.71
N VAL A 252 -1.91 0.34 -9.35
CA VAL A 252 -3.36 0.39 -9.19
C VAL A 252 -4.01 0.01 -10.52
N ASN A 253 -5.17 -0.66 -10.47
CA ASN A 253 -6.05 -0.75 -11.63
C ASN A 253 -7.33 -0.02 -11.26
N TRP A 254 -7.38 1.28 -11.55
CA TRP A 254 -8.48 2.16 -11.18
C TRP A 254 -9.83 1.67 -11.71
N GLY A 255 -9.84 0.98 -12.86
CA GLY A 255 -11.07 0.39 -13.40
C GLY A 255 -11.78 -0.57 -12.43
N LEU A 256 -11.04 -1.25 -11.53
CA LEU A 256 -11.64 -2.15 -10.54
C LEU A 256 -12.36 -1.42 -9.39
N TYR A 257 -12.17 -0.10 -9.27
CA TYR A 257 -12.72 0.76 -8.23
C TYR A 257 -13.66 1.82 -8.83
N THR A 258 -14.14 1.59 -10.05
CA THR A 258 -15.10 2.44 -10.76
C THR A 258 -16.28 1.60 -11.21
N ASP A 259 -17.40 2.24 -11.53
CA ASP A 259 -18.62 1.55 -12.00
C ASP A 259 -18.49 0.91 -13.40
N LEU A 260 -17.31 1.03 -14.03
CA LEU A 260 -16.98 0.49 -15.36
C LEU A 260 -17.96 0.92 -16.46
N LYS A 261 -18.72 2.00 -16.27
CA LYS A 261 -19.58 2.56 -17.34
C LYS A 261 -18.76 3.09 -18.51
N GLU A 262 -17.55 3.56 -18.23
CA GLU A 262 -16.59 4.05 -19.23
C GLU A 262 -15.22 3.38 -19.05
N SER A 263 -14.45 3.31 -20.14
CA SER A 263 -13.05 2.92 -20.06
C SER A 263 -12.24 4.03 -19.37
N VAL A 264 -11.53 3.66 -18.30
CA VAL A 264 -10.64 4.57 -17.56
C VAL A 264 -9.20 4.06 -17.58
N CYS A 265 -8.26 4.98 -17.43
CA CYS A 265 -6.84 4.66 -17.33
C CYS A 265 -6.59 3.79 -16.10
N SER A 266 -5.92 2.66 -16.30
CA SER A 266 -5.58 1.75 -15.22
C SER A 266 -4.73 2.43 -14.12
N LYS A 267 -3.91 3.43 -14.44
CA LYS A 267 -2.96 4.08 -13.52
C LYS A 267 -3.52 5.19 -12.66
N CYS A 268 -4.39 6.04 -13.23
CA CYS A 268 -4.82 7.28 -12.58
C CYS A 268 -6.34 7.51 -12.63
N GLY A 269 -7.10 6.59 -13.24
CA GLY A 269 -8.55 6.72 -13.40
C GLY A 269 -9.01 7.79 -14.40
N GLY A 270 -8.08 8.45 -15.10
CA GLY A 270 -8.40 9.47 -16.11
C GLY A 270 -9.03 8.89 -17.38
N LYS A 271 -9.66 9.74 -18.18
CA LYS A 271 -10.20 9.35 -19.49
C LYS A 271 -9.10 8.83 -20.42
N VAL A 272 -9.47 7.89 -21.29
CA VAL A 272 -8.58 7.31 -22.29
C VAL A 272 -9.14 7.49 -23.69
N THR A 273 -8.26 7.53 -24.67
CA THR A 273 -8.61 7.48 -26.09
C THR A 273 -7.87 6.34 -26.77
N ILE A 274 -8.48 5.75 -27.81
CA ILE A 274 -7.77 4.79 -28.66
C ILE A 274 -6.85 5.58 -29.59
N LEU A 275 -5.59 5.16 -29.67
CA LEU A 275 -4.61 5.79 -30.56
C LEU A 275 -4.89 5.40 -32.01
N ASN A 276 -4.68 6.36 -32.92
CA ASN A 276 -4.68 6.10 -34.36
C ASN A 276 -3.30 5.57 -34.81
N GLY A 277 -3.30 4.78 -35.87
CA GLY A 277 -2.11 4.34 -36.58
C GLY A 277 -1.49 5.47 -37.41
N GLU A 278 -0.35 5.19 -38.04
CA GLU A 278 0.49 6.20 -38.73
C GLU A 278 -0.26 6.97 -39.81
N ASN A 279 -1.23 6.34 -40.49
CA ASN A 279 -2.00 6.94 -41.57
C ASN A 279 -3.26 7.71 -41.08
N GLY A 280 -3.51 7.76 -39.76
CA GLY A 280 -4.61 8.51 -39.15
C GLY A 280 -6.02 7.93 -39.34
N THR A 281 -6.20 6.96 -40.25
CA THR A 281 -7.49 6.34 -40.57
C THR A 281 -7.75 5.02 -39.83
N GLU A 282 -6.69 4.34 -39.39
CA GLU A 282 -6.77 3.06 -38.67
C GLU A 282 -6.43 3.23 -37.20
N ARG A 283 -6.84 2.27 -36.35
CA ARG A 283 -6.49 2.25 -34.92
C ARG A 283 -5.14 1.58 -34.72
N ARG A 284 -4.33 2.07 -33.80
CA ARG A 284 -3.03 1.49 -33.45
C ARG A 284 -3.22 0.16 -32.72
N ILE A 285 -2.50 -0.86 -33.15
CA ILE A 285 -2.60 -2.23 -32.63
C ILE A 285 -1.26 -2.68 -32.05
N MET A 286 -1.32 -3.41 -30.93
CA MET A 286 -0.21 -4.17 -30.38
C MET A 286 -0.49 -5.66 -30.49
N THR A 287 0.45 -6.40 -31.10
CA THR A 287 0.37 -7.85 -31.25
C THR A 287 1.26 -8.53 -30.21
N THR A 288 0.74 -9.59 -29.59
CA THR A 288 1.50 -10.53 -28.75
C THR A 288 1.65 -11.85 -29.50
N GLY A 289 2.45 -12.79 -28.97
CA GLY A 289 2.59 -14.12 -29.57
C GLY A 289 1.29 -14.92 -29.69
N ALA A 290 0.18 -14.49 -29.08
CA ALA A 290 -1.10 -15.21 -29.08
C ALA A 290 -2.32 -14.37 -29.51
N ASN A 291 -2.20 -13.05 -29.69
CA ASN A 291 -3.37 -12.19 -29.99
C ASN A 291 -2.96 -10.77 -30.45
N SER A 292 -3.92 -9.95 -30.88
CA SER A 292 -3.74 -8.51 -31.08
C SER A 292 -4.79 -7.67 -30.32
N TYR A 293 -4.41 -6.46 -29.93
CA TYR A 293 -5.18 -5.55 -29.08
C TYR A 293 -5.04 -4.10 -29.56
N TYR A 294 -6.06 -3.27 -29.33
CA TYR A 294 -5.92 -1.82 -29.56
C TYR A 294 -5.06 -1.18 -28.47
N ILE A 295 -4.32 -0.13 -28.83
CA ILE A 295 -3.57 0.69 -27.88
C ILE A 295 -4.41 1.90 -27.50
N TYR A 296 -4.54 2.16 -26.20
CA TYR A 296 -5.13 3.39 -25.67
C TYR A 296 -4.05 4.26 -25.03
N GLU A 297 -4.32 5.56 -24.95
CA GLU A 297 -3.54 6.54 -24.20
C GLU A 297 -4.44 7.27 -23.22
N CYS A 298 -3.92 7.56 -22.02
CA CYS A 298 -4.59 8.37 -21.03
C CYS A 298 -4.39 9.86 -21.30
N LEU A 299 -5.50 10.59 -21.39
CA LEU A 299 -5.52 12.04 -21.62
C LEU A 299 -5.07 12.86 -20.40
N LYS A 300 -4.92 12.24 -19.22
CA LYS A 300 -4.50 12.90 -17.99
C LYS A 300 -3.02 12.68 -17.68
N CYS A 301 -2.56 11.43 -17.70
CA CYS A 301 -1.20 11.09 -17.26
C CYS A 301 -0.29 10.57 -18.39
N GLY A 302 -0.78 10.51 -19.64
CA GLY A 302 0.01 10.03 -20.79
C GLY A 302 0.31 8.53 -20.78
N HIS A 303 -0.15 7.77 -19.78
CA HIS A 303 0.04 6.32 -19.77
C HIS A 303 -0.63 5.69 -20.98
N SER A 304 0.12 4.86 -21.70
CA SER A 304 -0.39 4.05 -22.80
C SER A 304 -0.29 2.56 -22.47
N ASP A 305 -1.34 1.81 -22.80
CA ASP A 305 -1.38 0.34 -22.67
C ASP A 305 -2.38 -0.25 -23.68
N ARG A 306 -2.46 -1.57 -23.74
CA ARG A 306 -3.43 -2.28 -24.57
C ARG A 306 -4.79 -2.43 -23.90
N THR A 307 -5.84 -2.50 -24.72
CA THR A 307 -7.16 -2.96 -24.30
C THR A 307 -7.12 -4.42 -23.81
N LYS A 308 -8.09 -4.79 -22.96
CA LYS A 308 -8.32 -6.21 -22.62
C LYS A 308 -9.04 -6.96 -23.73
N GLU A 309 -9.91 -6.27 -24.45
CA GLU A 309 -10.59 -6.83 -25.61
C GLU A 309 -9.63 -6.93 -26.79
N SER A 310 -9.70 -8.07 -27.49
CA SER A 310 -8.91 -8.35 -28.68
C SER A 310 -9.39 -7.49 -29.85
N SER A 311 -8.46 -6.99 -30.66
CA SER A 311 -8.79 -6.36 -31.94
C SER A 311 -9.13 -7.38 -33.04
N LEU A 312 -8.91 -8.68 -32.79
CA LEU A 312 -9.29 -9.76 -33.70
C LEU A 312 -10.74 -10.20 -33.44
N THR A 313 -11.44 -10.47 -34.53
CA THR A 313 -12.74 -11.13 -34.47
C THR A 313 -12.61 -12.55 -33.93
N LYS A 314 -13.71 -13.10 -33.41
CA LYS A 314 -13.78 -14.50 -32.95
C LYS A 314 -13.31 -15.50 -34.02
N GLN A 315 -13.62 -15.24 -35.29
CA GLN A 315 -13.23 -16.12 -36.40
C GLN A 315 -11.73 -16.05 -36.68
N GLN A 316 -11.15 -14.85 -36.74
CA GLN A 316 -9.70 -14.69 -36.92
C GLN A 316 -8.90 -15.38 -35.80
N ARG A 317 -9.38 -15.31 -34.56
CA ARG A 317 -8.73 -15.99 -33.42
C ARG A 317 -8.73 -17.51 -33.54
N LYS A 318 -9.75 -18.13 -34.15
CA LYS A 318 -9.77 -19.59 -34.39
C LYS A 318 -8.72 -20.05 -35.38
N ASN A 319 -8.28 -19.15 -36.25
CA ASN A 319 -7.26 -19.42 -37.27
C ASN A 319 -5.83 -19.16 -36.75
N LEU A 320 -5.67 -18.67 -35.51
CA LEU A 320 -4.36 -18.52 -34.91
C LEU A 320 -3.80 -19.90 -34.56
N VAL A 321 -2.56 -20.13 -34.98
CA VAL A 321 -1.74 -21.28 -34.57
C VAL A 321 -0.55 -20.73 -33.78
N THR A 322 -0.22 -21.34 -32.64
CA THR A 322 0.87 -20.92 -31.74
C THR A 322 1.90 -22.01 -31.58
#